data_AF-K8WXF4-F1
#
_entry.id   AF-K8WXF4-F1
#
_cell.length_a   1.000
_cell.length_b   1.000
_cell.length_c   1.000
_cell.angle_alpha   90.00
_cell.angle_beta   90.00
_cell.angle_gamma   90.00
#
_symmetry.space_group_name_H-M   'P 1'
#
loop_
_entity.id
_entity.type
_entity.pdbx_description
1 polymer ?
#
loop_
_entity_poly.entity_id
_entity_poly.type
_entity_poly.pdbx_seq_one_letter_code
_entity_poly.pdbx_strand_id
1 'polypeptide(L)'
;MKSCENQLGNIDNLIESTDNVNIEILTMIANQQKQVVLAMLGQNPELVIAGMLAASIEIYAQQIEKIYGWTQGGVEMFRFCLMLMFEELKKDGISAIELEDLFQLALLEIMVNADEYGLGGWYDKNKGHISHILESTGSGSHSLHEKGYSSAAEMAKWVSQLYDSLKKEGNIPPESFLGQIIAELDKMGGSKALSDQIINGWNDDYGWWIQPADNAGDPMINRATNLSPMLRLFILSSLLNEKSMTKEQVEIILTGSLDEMDKFIGAEFEVVKVEYESATLSWLVVNTNWKMDASKAHGGYHLDWRGNGISLTDLDNLYKEFPGRELSEDELEEINRIGDQVKMLQQTLKYWTQLCADEQLAMARNI
;
A
#
# COMPACT_ATOMS: atom_id res chain seq x y z
N MET A 1 -3.27 -36.58 17.60
CA MET A 1 -1.88 -36.53 18.12
C MET A 1 -0.83 -37.10 17.17
N LYS A 2 -0.86 -38.39 16.77
CA LYS A 2 0.14 -38.95 15.84
C LYS A 2 0.36 -38.17 14.52
N SER A 3 -0.71 -37.56 14.01
CA SER A 3 -0.66 -36.64 12.85
C SER A 3 0.07 -35.33 13.17
N CYS A 4 -0.13 -34.77 14.36
CA CYS A 4 0.54 -33.54 14.83
C CYS A 4 2.03 -33.79 15.10
N GLU A 5 2.39 -34.93 15.70
CA GLU A 5 3.78 -35.34 15.90
C GLU A 5 4.54 -35.52 14.57
N ASN A 6 3.90 -36.14 13.58
CA ASN A 6 4.48 -36.26 12.23
C ASN A 6 4.64 -34.90 11.54
N GLN A 7 3.67 -34.00 11.70
CA GLN A 7 3.77 -32.64 11.17
C GLN A 7 4.90 -31.85 11.83
N LEU A 8 5.10 -31.97 13.15
CA LEU A 8 6.20 -31.35 13.87
C LEU A 8 7.57 -31.93 13.45
N GLY A 9 7.67 -33.25 13.26
CA GLY A 9 8.90 -33.89 12.77
C GLY A 9 9.30 -33.48 11.35
N ASN A 10 8.34 -33.16 10.49
CA ASN A 10 8.62 -32.63 9.15
C ASN A 10 9.16 -31.19 9.20
N ILE A 11 8.77 -30.39 10.20
CA ILE A 11 9.26 -29.03 10.39
C ILE A 11 10.71 -29.05 10.91
N ASP A 12 11.05 -29.98 11.82
CA ASP A 12 12.42 -30.15 12.35
C ASP A 12 13.44 -30.40 11.22
N ASN A 13 13.11 -31.27 10.26
CA ASN A 13 13.97 -31.55 9.10
C ASN A 13 14.17 -30.32 8.20
N LEU A 14 13.15 -29.46 8.11
CA LEU A 14 13.19 -28.25 7.29
C LEU A 14 14.10 -27.19 7.91
N ILE A 15 14.02 -27.02 9.24
CA ILE A 15 14.84 -26.06 9.98
C ILE A 15 16.31 -26.51 10.07
N GLU A 16 16.56 -27.80 10.34
CA GLU A 16 17.93 -28.36 10.40
C GLU A 16 18.67 -28.28 9.06
N SER A 17 17.92 -28.20 7.94
CA SER A 17 18.51 -28.09 6.60
C SER A 17 18.86 -26.64 6.18
N THR A 18 18.47 -25.65 6.98
CA THR A 18 18.68 -24.22 6.68
C THR A 18 19.76 -23.62 7.57
N ASP A 19 21.00 -23.62 7.09
CA ASP A 19 22.08 -22.81 7.67
C ASP A 19 21.85 -21.29 7.46
N ASN A 20 20.98 -20.91 6.51
CA ASN A 20 20.48 -19.55 6.30
C ASN A 20 18.95 -19.58 6.34
N VAL A 21 18.37 -18.94 7.34
CA VAL A 21 16.92 -18.81 7.50
C VAL A 21 16.36 -17.93 6.37
N ASN A 22 15.75 -18.53 5.36
CA ASN A 22 15.04 -17.81 4.29
C ASN A 22 13.63 -17.41 4.78
N ILE A 23 13.20 -16.19 4.48
CA ILE A 23 11.89 -15.62 4.82
C ILE A 23 10.72 -16.51 4.34
N GLU A 24 10.83 -17.09 3.16
CA GLU A 24 9.81 -18.01 2.64
C GLU A 24 9.66 -19.26 3.53
N ILE A 25 10.78 -19.75 4.06
CA ILE A 25 10.82 -20.91 4.95
C ILE A 25 10.21 -20.55 6.30
N LEU A 26 10.49 -19.35 6.84
CA LEU A 26 9.86 -18.87 8.08
C LEU A 26 8.34 -18.74 7.94
N THR A 27 7.87 -18.18 6.84
CA THR A 27 6.42 -18.01 6.56
C THR A 27 5.72 -19.37 6.47
N MET A 28 6.34 -20.33 5.79
CA MET A 28 5.82 -21.70 5.70
C MET A 28 5.77 -22.38 7.07
N ILE A 29 6.84 -22.25 7.87
CA ILE A 29 6.90 -22.79 9.23
C ILE A 29 5.80 -22.20 10.11
N ALA A 30 5.64 -20.87 10.10
CA ALA A 30 4.62 -20.20 10.92
C ALA A 30 3.20 -20.65 10.54
N ASN A 31 2.88 -20.70 9.24
CA ASN A 31 1.59 -21.20 8.76
C ASN A 31 1.34 -22.66 9.16
N GLN A 32 2.36 -23.51 9.10
CA GLN A 32 2.22 -24.92 9.47
C GLN A 32 2.06 -25.11 10.99
N GLN A 33 2.76 -24.33 11.82
CA GLN A 33 2.58 -24.33 13.27
C GLN A 33 1.17 -23.86 13.66
N LYS A 34 0.61 -22.86 12.98
CA LYS A 34 -0.80 -22.43 13.16
C LYS A 34 -1.77 -23.60 12.95
N GLN A 35 -1.58 -24.40 11.91
CA GLN A 35 -2.44 -25.57 11.63
C GLN A 35 -2.33 -26.64 12.73
N VAL A 36 -1.14 -26.88 13.26
CA VAL A 36 -0.92 -27.82 14.37
C VAL A 36 -1.68 -27.37 15.63
N VAL A 37 -1.64 -26.08 15.95
CA VAL A 37 -2.37 -25.53 17.09
C VAL A 37 -3.87 -25.65 16.91
N LEU A 38 -4.40 -25.29 15.74
CA LEU A 38 -5.84 -25.42 15.44
C LEU A 38 -6.32 -26.87 15.59
N ALA A 39 -5.51 -27.85 15.18
CA ALA A 39 -5.80 -29.27 15.36
C ALA A 39 -5.80 -29.72 16.84
N MET A 40 -5.08 -29.03 17.73
CA MET A 40 -5.02 -29.33 19.16
C MET A 40 -6.18 -28.71 19.95
N LEU A 41 -6.67 -27.54 19.54
CA LEU A 41 -7.79 -26.84 20.21
C LEU A 41 -9.07 -27.69 20.29
N GLY A 42 -9.25 -28.67 19.41
CA GLY A 42 -10.39 -29.58 19.44
C GLY A 42 -10.35 -30.70 20.48
N GLN A 43 -9.26 -30.86 21.25
CA GLN A 43 -9.04 -32.07 22.07
C GLN A 43 -8.71 -31.89 23.56
N ASN A 44 -8.47 -30.68 24.10
CA ASN A 44 -7.97 -30.55 25.49
C ASN A 44 -8.52 -29.32 26.28
N PRO A 45 -8.67 -29.38 27.63
CA PRO A 45 -9.13 -28.25 28.48
C PRO A 45 -8.12 -27.09 28.61
N GLU A 46 -6.87 -27.27 28.20
CA GLU A 46 -5.81 -26.24 28.26
C GLU A 46 -5.79 -25.37 26.99
N LEU A 47 -6.99 -24.97 26.57
CA LEU A 47 -7.29 -24.19 25.36
C LEU A 47 -6.54 -22.85 25.30
N VAL A 48 -6.20 -22.29 26.47
CA VAL A 48 -5.61 -20.96 26.61
C VAL A 48 -4.15 -20.93 26.16
N ILE A 49 -3.35 -21.94 26.53
CA ILE A 49 -1.92 -21.98 26.18
C ILE A 49 -1.75 -22.23 24.68
N ALA A 50 -2.52 -23.16 24.13
CA ALA A 50 -2.57 -23.40 22.69
C ALA A 50 -3.03 -22.13 21.95
N GLY A 51 -4.08 -21.45 22.41
CA GLY A 51 -4.54 -20.19 21.83
C GLY A 51 -3.49 -19.07 21.86
N MET A 52 -2.77 -18.90 22.97
CA MET A 52 -1.68 -17.92 23.08
C MET A 52 -0.51 -18.25 22.15
N LEU A 53 -0.17 -19.52 21.96
CA LEU A 53 0.87 -19.95 21.03
C LEU A 53 0.48 -19.68 19.57
N ALA A 54 -0.75 -20.00 19.15
CA ALA A 54 -1.25 -19.65 17.81
C ALA A 54 -1.25 -18.15 17.57
N ALA A 55 -1.70 -17.35 18.54
CA ALA A 55 -1.72 -15.89 18.42
C ALA A 55 -0.30 -15.32 18.25
N SER A 56 0.68 -15.82 19.02
CA SER A 56 2.08 -15.38 18.88
C SER A 56 2.66 -15.74 17.51
N ILE A 57 2.39 -16.95 17.00
CA ILE A 57 2.83 -17.38 15.66
C ILE A 57 2.25 -16.48 14.57
N GLU A 58 0.96 -16.14 14.68
CA GLU A 58 0.27 -15.28 13.73
C GLU A 58 0.85 -13.85 13.72
N ILE A 59 1.16 -13.30 14.88
CA ILE A 59 1.83 -11.99 15.00
C ILE A 59 3.20 -12.00 14.30
N TYR A 60 3.99 -13.05 14.49
CA TYR A 60 5.31 -13.17 13.87
C TYR A 60 5.24 -13.40 12.36
N ALA A 61 4.28 -14.21 11.88
CA ALA A 61 4.03 -14.39 10.45
C ALA A 61 3.69 -13.06 9.77
N GLN A 62 2.80 -12.27 10.39
CA GLN A 62 2.44 -10.95 9.88
C GLN A 62 3.62 -9.98 9.86
N GLN A 63 4.50 -10.03 10.87
CA GLN A 63 5.72 -9.21 10.89
C GLN A 63 6.70 -9.60 9.77
N ILE A 64 6.86 -10.90 9.51
CA ILE A 64 7.68 -11.41 8.42
C ILE A 64 7.09 -11.04 7.06
N GLU A 65 5.80 -11.25 6.85
CA GLU A 65 5.10 -10.87 5.61
C GLU A 65 5.22 -9.37 5.36
N LYS A 66 5.14 -8.56 6.42
CA LYS A 66 5.38 -7.12 6.33
C LYS A 66 6.80 -6.81 5.87
N ILE A 67 7.84 -7.45 6.39
CA ILE A 67 9.23 -7.20 5.94
C ILE A 67 9.45 -7.74 4.51
N TYR A 68 8.89 -8.91 4.21
CA TYR A 68 8.97 -9.56 2.89
C TYR A 68 8.35 -8.70 1.79
N GLY A 69 7.18 -8.11 2.07
CA GLY A 69 6.46 -7.26 1.14
C GLY A 69 7.29 -6.07 0.64
N TRP A 70 8.21 -5.53 1.46
CA TRP A 70 9.06 -4.41 1.03
C TRP A 70 10.15 -4.81 0.04
N THR A 71 10.56 -6.08 0.04
CA THR A 71 11.86 -6.47 -0.52
C THR A 71 11.79 -7.29 -1.80
N GLN A 72 10.66 -7.94 -2.06
CA GLN A 72 10.48 -8.70 -3.30
C GLN A 72 9.93 -7.85 -4.46
N GLY A 73 9.35 -6.69 -4.17
CA GLY A 73 8.64 -5.90 -5.17
C GLY A 73 7.28 -6.50 -5.54
N GLY A 74 6.82 -6.18 -6.74
CA GLY A 74 5.55 -6.57 -7.30
C GLY A 74 4.35 -6.06 -6.50
N VAL A 75 3.28 -6.85 -6.54
CA VAL A 75 1.98 -6.51 -5.97
C VAL A 75 2.04 -6.25 -4.46
N GLU A 76 2.84 -7.04 -3.74
CA GLU A 76 2.95 -6.93 -2.29
C GLU A 76 3.61 -5.63 -1.86
N MET A 77 4.68 -5.21 -2.54
CA MET A 77 5.32 -3.91 -2.30
C MET A 77 4.37 -2.77 -2.61
N PHE A 78 3.69 -2.83 -3.75
CA PHE A 78 2.71 -1.83 -4.14
C PHE A 78 1.61 -1.68 -3.08
N ARG A 79 0.99 -2.78 -2.66
CA ARG A 79 -0.07 -2.77 -1.65
C ARG A 79 0.44 -2.27 -0.30
N PHE A 80 1.65 -2.65 0.07
CA PHE A 80 2.29 -2.14 1.27
C PHE A 80 2.43 -0.60 1.24
N CYS A 81 2.87 -0.04 0.12
CA CYS A 81 2.97 1.41 -0.05
C CYS A 81 1.61 2.10 0.15
N LEU A 82 0.51 1.52 -0.37
CA LEU A 82 -0.84 2.04 -0.15
C LEU A 82 -1.20 2.07 1.34
N MET A 83 -0.92 0.99 2.07
CA MET A 83 -1.20 0.89 3.50
C MET A 83 -0.39 1.90 4.31
N LEU A 84 0.88 2.11 3.96
CA LEU A 84 1.72 3.10 4.64
C LEU A 84 1.18 4.53 4.44
N MET A 85 0.81 4.89 3.21
CA MET A 85 0.21 6.19 2.91
C MET A 85 -1.13 6.37 3.63
N PHE A 86 -1.96 5.33 3.71
CA PHE A 86 -3.22 5.37 4.46
C PHE A 86 -3.01 5.66 5.95
N GLU A 87 -2.03 5.01 6.58
CA GLU A 87 -1.75 5.23 8.00
C GLU A 87 -1.20 6.65 8.28
N GLU A 88 -0.39 7.22 7.38
CA GLU A 88 0.04 8.62 7.53
C GLU A 88 -1.15 9.59 7.39
N LEU A 89 -2.03 9.40 6.39
CA LEU A 89 -3.23 10.24 6.22
C LEU A 89 -4.15 10.22 7.45
N LYS A 90 -4.18 9.11 8.19
CA LYS A 90 -5.01 8.96 9.40
C LYS A 90 -4.41 9.56 10.66
N LYS A 91 -3.10 9.76 10.70
CA LYS A 91 -2.33 10.05 11.91
C LYS A 91 -2.83 11.28 12.67
N ASP A 92 -3.15 12.35 11.95
CA ASP A 92 -3.64 13.61 12.51
C ASP A 92 -5.15 13.84 12.25
N GLY A 93 -5.83 12.80 11.75
CA GLY A 93 -7.21 12.86 11.28
C GLY A 93 -7.30 13.40 9.84
N ILE A 94 -8.22 12.83 9.06
CA ILE A 94 -8.36 13.16 7.63
C ILE A 94 -9.05 14.52 7.48
N SER A 95 -8.38 15.43 6.78
CA SER A 95 -8.91 16.73 6.41
C SER A 95 -9.74 16.66 5.12
N ALA A 96 -10.53 17.71 4.84
CA ALA A 96 -11.37 17.75 3.66
C ALA A 96 -10.56 17.70 2.34
N ILE A 97 -9.38 18.30 2.33
CA ILE A 97 -8.50 18.34 1.14
C ILE A 97 -7.88 16.97 0.83
N GLU A 98 -7.70 16.11 1.84
CA GLU A 98 -7.12 14.77 1.71
C GLU A 98 -8.12 13.70 1.21
N LEU A 99 -9.39 14.06 1.01
CA LEU A 99 -10.42 13.11 0.55
C LEU A 99 -10.10 12.53 -0.84
N GLU A 100 -9.49 13.33 -1.70
CA GLU A 100 -9.09 12.91 -3.04
C GLU A 100 -7.94 11.88 -2.98
N ASP A 101 -6.92 12.13 -2.16
CA ASP A 101 -5.81 11.21 -1.94
C ASP A 101 -6.30 9.89 -1.32
N LEU A 102 -7.20 9.97 -0.35
CA LEU A 102 -7.82 8.80 0.25
C LEU A 102 -8.64 7.99 -0.76
N PHE A 103 -9.35 8.67 -1.67
CA PHE A 103 -10.09 7.99 -2.73
C PHE A 103 -9.16 7.37 -3.78
N GLN A 104 -8.02 8.00 -4.10
CA GLN A 104 -7.00 7.37 -4.94
C GLN A 104 -6.52 6.05 -4.34
N LEU A 105 -6.29 5.97 -3.02
CA LEU A 105 -5.91 4.71 -2.37
C LEU A 105 -6.96 3.62 -2.55
N ALA A 106 -8.26 3.96 -2.48
CA ALA A 106 -9.33 3.02 -2.76
C ALA A 106 -9.26 2.50 -4.21
N LEU A 107 -9.14 3.41 -5.19
CA LEU A 107 -9.03 3.07 -6.61
C LEU A 107 -7.83 2.17 -6.89
N LEU A 108 -6.70 2.44 -6.26
CA LEU A 108 -5.47 1.67 -6.39
C LEU A 108 -5.57 0.27 -5.80
N GLU A 109 -6.21 0.12 -4.63
CA GLU A 109 -6.47 -1.19 -4.04
C GLU A 109 -7.39 -2.04 -4.94
N ILE A 110 -8.39 -1.42 -5.59
CA ILE A 110 -9.30 -2.15 -6.49
C ILE A 110 -8.58 -2.60 -7.76
N MET A 111 -7.68 -1.78 -8.31
CA MET A 111 -6.92 -2.17 -9.51
C MET A 111 -6.18 -3.49 -9.33
N VAL A 112 -5.78 -3.80 -8.09
CA VAL A 112 -5.05 -5.02 -7.73
C VAL A 112 -5.99 -6.14 -7.28
N ASN A 113 -6.91 -5.83 -6.36
CA ASN A 113 -7.69 -6.81 -5.60
C ASN A 113 -9.19 -6.78 -5.93
N ALA A 114 -9.59 -6.25 -7.09
CA ALA A 114 -11.01 -6.15 -7.48
C ALA A 114 -11.77 -7.47 -7.27
N ASP A 115 -11.18 -8.60 -7.66
CA ASP A 115 -11.83 -9.92 -7.55
C ASP A 115 -12.09 -10.34 -6.10
N GLU A 116 -11.21 -9.98 -5.16
CA GLU A 116 -11.40 -10.27 -3.72
C GLU A 116 -12.66 -9.61 -3.16
N TYR A 117 -13.04 -8.46 -3.74
CA TYR A 117 -14.21 -7.67 -3.36
C TYR A 117 -15.43 -7.93 -4.24
N GLY A 118 -15.37 -8.90 -5.16
CA GLY A 118 -16.44 -9.14 -6.15
C GLY A 118 -16.60 -8.00 -7.17
N LEU A 119 -15.57 -7.17 -7.34
CA LEU A 119 -15.54 -5.98 -8.19
C LEU A 119 -14.83 -6.21 -9.54
N GLY A 120 -14.40 -7.42 -9.90
CA GLY A 120 -13.67 -7.67 -11.16
C GLY A 120 -14.39 -7.13 -12.40
N GLY A 121 -15.67 -7.46 -12.57
CA GLY A 121 -16.49 -6.93 -13.67
C GLY A 121 -16.78 -5.42 -13.56
N TRP A 122 -16.84 -4.88 -12.34
CA TRP A 122 -16.99 -3.45 -12.11
C TRP A 122 -15.72 -2.69 -12.53
N TYR A 123 -14.54 -3.21 -12.17
CA TYR A 123 -13.25 -2.64 -12.54
C TYR A 123 -13.10 -2.62 -14.07
N ASP A 124 -13.39 -3.72 -14.75
CA ASP A 124 -13.30 -3.80 -16.21
C ASP A 124 -14.13 -2.75 -16.94
N LYS A 125 -15.30 -2.42 -16.39
CA LYS A 125 -16.20 -1.37 -16.92
C LYS A 125 -15.71 0.03 -16.62
N ASN A 126 -15.03 0.24 -15.50
CA ASN A 126 -14.71 1.56 -14.95
C ASN A 126 -13.24 1.96 -15.07
N LYS A 127 -12.32 1.05 -15.43
CA LYS A 127 -10.87 1.30 -15.48
C LYS A 127 -10.44 2.50 -16.32
N GLY A 128 -11.19 2.84 -17.37
CA GLY A 128 -10.96 4.08 -18.13
C GLY A 128 -11.18 5.33 -17.25
N HIS A 129 -12.31 5.42 -16.57
CA HIS A 129 -12.59 6.54 -15.65
C HIS A 129 -11.60 6.60 -14.49
N ILE A 130 -11.20 5.43 -13.96
CA ILE A 130 -10.18 5.33 -12.91
C ILE A 130 -8.85 5.92 -13.40
N SER A 131 -8.43 5.58 -14.62
CA SER A 131 -7.21 6.10 -15.25
C SER A 131 -7.19 7.63 -15.33
N HIS A 132 -8.30 8.28 -15.71
CA HIS A 132 -8.38 9.74 -15.74
C HIS A 132 -8.44 10.38 -14.35
N ILE A 133 -9.12 9.75 -13.39
CA ILE A 133 -9.21 10.29 -12.01
C ILE A 133 -7.85 10.22 -11.32
N LEU A 134 -7.15 9.09 -11.45
CA LEU A 134 -5.81 8.92 -10.88
C LEU A 134 -4.79 9.90 -11.48
N GLU A 135 -5.03 10.37 -12.71
CA GLU A 135 -4.21 11.41 -13.33
C GLU A 135 -4.43 12.79 -12.72
N SER A 136 -5.70 13.13 -12.47
CA SER A 136 -6.14 14.52 -12.42
C SER A 136 -6.70 14.97 -11.07
N THR A 137 -6.79 14.08 -10.07
CA THR A 137 -7.29 14.41 -8.72
C THR A 137 -6.23 14.16 -7.67
N GLY A 138 -6.38 14.75 -6.49
CA GLY A 138 -5.45 14.57 -5.38
C GLY A 138 -4.29 15.56 -5.38
N SER A 139 -3.50 15.53 -4.32
CA SER A 139 -2.49 16.54 -4.06
C SER A 139 -1.45 16.62 -5.18
N GLY A 140 -1.15 17.85 -5.59
CA GLY A 140 -0.21 18.14 -6.67
C GLY A 140 -0.59 17.62 -8.08
N SER A 141 -1.78 17.05 -8.28
CA SER A 141 -2.15 16.34 -9.52
C SER A 141 -3.24 17.03 -10.35
N HIS A 142 -3.85 18.11 -9.84
CA HIS A 142 -4.99 18.76 -10.49
C HIS A 142 -4.68 19.19 -11.91
N SER A 143 -5.46 18.66 -12.83
CA SER A 143 -5.34 18.88 -14.26
C SER A 143 -6.68 18.63 -14.93
N LEU A 144 -7.00 19.38 -15.99
CA LEU A 144 -8.27 19.26 -16.71
C LEU A 144 -7.98 18.95 -18.16
N HIS A 145 -8.54 17.85 -18.63
CA HIS A 145 -8.13 17.23 -19.89
C HIS A 145 -9.31 17.02 -20.83
N GLU A 146 -9.18 16.11 -21.79
CA GLU A 146 -10.10 15.87 -22.90
C GLU A 146 -11.61 15.92 -22.57
N LYS A 147 -12.42 16.03 -23.62
CA LYS A 147 -13.88 16.09 -23.53
C LYS A 147 -14.44 14.98 -22.62
N GLY A 148 -15.08 15.38 -21.52
CA GLY A 148 -15.63 14.47 -20.49
C GLY A 148 -14.88 14.51 -19.16
N TYR A 149 -13.70 15.13 -19.12
CA TYR A 149 -12.84 15.38 -17.96
C TYR A 149 -12.29 16.81 -17.97
N SER A 150 -13.03 17.72 -18.62
CA SER A 150 -12.58 19.06 -18.96
C SER A 150 -12.98 20.13 -17.94
N SER A 151 -13.63 19.72 -16.85
CA SER A 151 -14.01 20.59 -15.75
C SER A 151 -14.07 19.85 -14.42
N ALA A 152 -13.85 20.57 -13.32
CA ALA A 152 -13.99 20.03 -11.95
C ALA A 152 -15.38 19.42 -11.71
N ALA A 153 -16.43 19.97 -12.31
CA ALA A 153 -17.79 19.44 -12.22
C ALA A 153 -17.94 18.07 -12.92
N GLU A 154 -17.27 17.86 -14.06
CA GLU A 154 -17.23 16.56 -14.72
C GLU A 154 -16.44 15.54 -13.88
N MET A 155 -15.29 15.94 -13.33
CA MET A 155 -14.48 15.09 -12.44
C MET A 155 -15.26 14.67 -11.19
N ALA A 156 -15.88 15.63 -10.51
CA ALA A 156 -16.69 15.38 -9.32
C ALA A 156 -17.84 14.40 -9.61
N LYS A 157 -18.48 14.53 -10.78
CA LYS A 157 -19.53 13.59 -11.20
C LYS A 157 -19.00 12.17 -11.37
N TRP A 158 -17.86 11.99 -12.05
CA TRP A 158 -17.28 10.65 -12.23
C TRP A 158 -16.84 10.04 -10.90
N VAL A 159 -16.20 10.83 -10.04
CA VAL A 159 -15.77 10.40 -8.72
C VAL A 159 -16.96 9.96 -7.85
N SER A 160 -18.04 10.75 -7.80
CA SER A 160 -19.28 10.33 -7.11
C SER A 160 -19.85 9.04 -7.69
N GLN A 161 -19.92 8.92 -9.02
CA GLN A 161 -20.45 7.73 -9.67
C GLN A 161 -19.62 6.48 -9.37
N LEU A 162 -18.29 6.59 -9.38
CA LEU A 162 -17.41 5.49 -9.03
C LEU A 162 -17.59 5.10 -7.55
N TYR A 163 -17.56 6.07 -6.63
CA TYR A 163 -17.76 5.81 -5.21
C TYR A 163 -19.10 5.11 -4.92
N ASP A 164 -20.19 5.65 -5.45
CA ASP A 164 -21.54 5.11 -5.19
C ASP A 164 -21.74 3.73 -5.84
N SER A 165 -21.26 3.54 -7.07
CA SER A 165 -21.40 2.26 -7.77
C SER A 165 -20.51 1.17 -7.16
N LEU A 166 -19.29 1.52 -6.73
CA LEU A 166 -18.39 0.64 -6.01
C LEU A 166 -19.06 0.04 -4.77
N LYS A 167 -19.61 0.90 -3.91
CA LYS A 167 -20.26 0.44 -2.67
C LYS A 167 -21.51 -0.39 -2.93
N LYS A 168 -22.21 -0.11 -4.03
CA LYS A 168 -23.43 -0.81 -4.41
C LYS A 168 -23.15 -2.19 -5.00
N GLU A 169 -22.09 -2.32 -5.78
CA GLU A 169 -21.79 -3.53 -6.56
C GLU A 169 -20.77 -4.44 -5.86
N GLY A 170 -19.93 -3.89 -4.99
CA GLY A 170 -18.90 -4.63 -4.26
C GLY A 170 -19.41 -5.38 -3.03
N ASN A 171 -18.77 -6.51 -2.75
CA ASN A 171 -18.87 -7.24 -1.49
C ASN A 171 -17.63 -6.93 -0.64
N ILE A 172 -17.57 -5.73 -0.06
CA ILE A 172 -16.40 -5.20 0.63
C ILE A 172 -16.51 -5.50 2.14
N PRO A 173 -15.67 -6.39 2.70
CA PRO A 173 -15.68 -6.65 4.14
C PRO A 173 -15.21 -5.40 4.91
N PRO A 174 -15.88 -4.97 5.99
CA PRO A 174 -15.52 -3.76 6.73
C PRO A 174 -14.08 -3.74 7.28
N GLU A 175 -13.55 -4.92 7.62
CA GLU A 175 -12.20 -5.12 8.15
C GLU A 175 -11.11 -5.13 7.07
N SER A 176 -11.49 -5.31 5.80
CA SER A 176 -10.54 -5.28 4.68
C SER A 176 -9.90 -3.89 4.52
N PHE A 177 -8.76 -3.82 3.84
CA PHE A 177 -8.08 -2.55 3.59
C PHE A 177 -8.98 -1.55 2.84
N LEU A 178 -9.65 -2.01 1.77
CA LEU A 178 -10.64 -1.19 1.07
C LEU A 178 -11.82 -0.80 1.98
N GLY A 179 -12.30 -1.72 2.82
CA GLY A 179 -13.37 -1.44 3.80
C GLY A 179 -13.01 -0.33 4.78
N GLN A 180 -11.77 -0.31 5.26
CA GLN A 180 -11.26 0.74 6.15
C GLN A 180 -11.19 2.10 5.46
N ILE A 181 -10.72 2.16 4.21
CA ILE A 181 -10.69 3.39 3.41
C ILE A 181 -12.11 3.93 3.20
N ILE A 182 -13.05 3.06 2.80
CA ILE A 182 -14.45 3.45 2.59
C ILE A 182 -15.10 3.94 3.89
N ALA A 183 -14.78 3.33 5.04
CA ALA A 183 -15.28 3.78 6.33
C ALA A 183 -14.81 5.19 6.69
N GLU A 184 -13.55 5.53 6.41
CA GLU A 184 -13.05 6.90 6.62
C GLU A 184 -13.71 7.90 5.66
N LEU A 185 -13.86 7.55 4.38
CA LEU A 185 -14.61 8.37 3.41
C LEU A 185 -16.07 8.59 3.87
N ASP A 186 -16.74 7.56 4.38
CA ASP A 186 -18.10 7.64 4.90
C ASP A 186 -18.21 8.59 6.09
N LYS A 187 -17.27 8.54 7.04
CA LYS A 187 -17.23 9.45 8.20
C LYS A 187 -17.17 10.91 7.78
N MET A 188 -16.49 11.19 6.66
CA MET A 188 -16.32 12.53 6.12
C MET A 188 -17.49 13.00 5.25
N GLY A 189 -18.50 12.16 5.01
CA GLY A 189 -19.69 12.48 4.22
C GLY A 189 -19.76 11.81 2.84
N GLY A 190 -18.83 10.90 2.55
CA GLY A 190 -18.83 10.01 1.39
C GLY A 190 -18.84 10.75 0.06
N SER A 191 -19.59 10.21 -0.92
CA SER A 191 -19.72 10.72 -2.29
C SER A 191 -19.93 12.24 -2.37
N LYS A 192 -20.79 12.79 -1.51
CA LYS A 192 -21.12 14.22 -1.52
C LYS A 192 -19.94 15.08 -1.06
N ALA A 193 -19.29 14.70 0.04
CA ALA A 193 -18.14 15.44 0.56
C ALA A 193 -16.98 15.42 -0.44
N LEU A 194 -16.74 14.27 -1.06
CA LEU A 194 -15.72 14.09 -2.09
C LEU A 194 -16.02 14.95 -3.33
N SER A 195 -17.26 14.96 -3.83
CA SER A 195 -17.64 15.84 -4.95
C SER A 195 -17.57 17.32 -4.61
N ASP A 196 -17.99 17.69 -3.39
CA ASP A 196 -17.95 19.08 -2.95
C ASP A 196 -16.49 19.56 -2.83
N GLN A 197 -15.58 18.70 -2.36
CA GLN A 197 -14.16 19.00 -2.30
C GLN A 197 -13.60 19.26 -3.70
N ILE A 198 -13.83 18.36 -4.66
CA ILE A 198 -13.34 18.53 -6.04
C ILE A 198 -13.88 19.83 -6.65
N ILE A 199 -15.16 20.16 -6.45
CA ILE A 199 -15.77 21.36 -7.04
C ILE A 199 -15.23 22.64 -6.41
N ASN A 200 -15.14 22.69 -5.08
CA ASN A 200 -14.84 23.92 -4.35
C ASN A 200 -13.35 24.13 -4.14
N GLY A 201 -12.58 23.05 -4.00
CA GLY A 201 -11.14 23.05 -3.74
C GLY A 201 -10.27 22.83 -4.98
N TRP A 202 -10.86 22.81 -6.19
CA TRP A 202 -10.10 22.52 -7.42
C TRP A 202 -8.89 23.43 -7.61
N ASN A 203 -8.98 24.71 -7.24
CA ASN A 203 -7.90 25.69 -7.45
C ASN A 203 -7.10 25.97 -6.17
N ASP A 204 -7.24 25.13 -5.15
CA ASP A 204 -6.46 25.27 -3.93
C ASP A 204 -4.99 24.89 -4.17
N ASP A 205 -4.09 25.43 -3.35
CA ASP A 205 -2.65 25.17 -3.44
C ASP A 205 -2.28 23.70 -3.17
N TYR A 206 -3.14 22.98 -2.45
CA TYR A 206 -3.02 21.55 -2.21
C TYR A 206 -3.09 20.71 -3.50
N GLY A 207 -3.99 21.06 -4.42
CA GLY A 207 -4.25 20.28 -5.62
C GLY A 207 -3.22 20.46 -6.73
N TRP A 208 -2.48 21.57 -6.75
CA TRP A 208 -1.61 21.94 -7.87
C TRP A 208 -0.13 21.87 -7.49
N TRP A 209 0.67 21.13 -8.26
CA TRP A 209 2.12 21.09 -8.05
C TRP A 209 2.74 22.47 -8.34
N ILE A 210 2.36 23.07 -9.46
CA ILE A 210 2.70 24.44 -9.83
C ILE A 210 1.39 25.12 -10.20
N GLN A 211 0.98 26.14 -9.44
CA GLN A 211 -0.21 26.90 -9.80
C GLN A 211 0.00 27.74 -11.07
N PRO A 212 -1.08 28.00 -11.82
CA PRO A 212 -1.06 29.00 -12.88
C PRO A 212 -0.63 30.37 -12.38
N ALA A 213 0.04 31.14 -13.25
CA ALA A 213 0.28 32.56 -13.02
C ALA A 213 -1.03 33.31 -12.75
N ASP A 214 -0.99 34.28 -11.85
CA ASP A 214 -2.15 35.15 -11.61
C ASP A 214 -2.45 36.03 -12.85
N ASN A 215 -3.55 36.79 -12.79
CA ASN A 215 -3.92 37.73 -13.86
C ASN A 215 -2.86 38.83 -14.11
N ALA A 216 -1.84 38.98 -13.26
CA ALA A 216 -0.73 39.91 -13.45
C ALA A 216 0.44 39.30 -14.25
N GLY A 217 0.38 38.01 -14.57
CA GLY A 217 1.37 37.32 -15.40
C GLY A 217 2.62 36.89 -14.65
N ASP A 218 2.64 37.01 -13.31
CA ASP A 218 3.69 36.44 -12.49
C ASP A 218 3.32 34.99 -12.15
N PRO A 219 4.21 34.01 -12.36
CA PRO A 219 3.99 32.65 -11.90
C PRO A 219 3.82 32.67 -10.38
N MET A 220 2.62 32.38 -9.89
CA MET A 220 2.45 32.05 -8.48
C MET A 220 3.09 30.68 -8.29
N ILE A 221 4.29 30.66 -7.70
CA ILE A 221 4.89 29.43 -7.16
C ILE A 221 4.16 29.13 -5.83
N ASN A 222 2.86 28.89 -5.91
CA ASN A 222 2.15 28.15 -4.88
C ASN A 222 2.25 26.69 -5.28
N ARG A 223 2.92 25.92 -4.43
CA ARG A 223 3.28 24.54 -4.65
C ARG A 223 2.60 23.71 -3.57
N ALA A 224 1.93 22.63 -3.96
CA ALA A 224 1.43 21.64 -3.02
C ALA A 224 2.53 21.24 -2.03
N THR A 225 2.20 21.14 -0.75
CA THR A 225 3.16 20.66 0.27
C THR A 225 3.27 19.14 0.30
N ASN A 226 2.35 18.47 -0.41
CA ASN A 226 2.15 17.02 -0.44
C ASN A 226 1.86 16.57 -1.89
N LEU A 227 2.01 15.28 -2.16
CA LEU A 227 1.75 14.65 -3.45
C LEU A 227 0.79 13.48 -3.30
N SER A 228 -0.05 13.30 -4.31
CA SER A 228 -1.04 12.24 -4.34
C SER A 228 -0.39 10.85 -4.30
N PRO A 229 -1.10 9.83 -3.80
CA PRO A 229 -0.61 8.46 -3.81
C PRO A 229 -0.11 7.99 -5.17
N MET A 230 -0.82 8.37 -6.25
CA MET A 230 -0.41 8.02 -7.61
C MET A 230 0.96 8.59 -7.98
N LEU A 231 1.18 9.89 -7.73
CA LEU A 231 2.45 10.53 -8.02
C LEU A 231 3.59 9.94 -7.19
N ARG A 232 3.36 9.70 -5.90
CA ARG A 232 4.34 9.07 -5.01
C ARG A 232 4.76 7.69 -5.50
N LEU A 233 3.83 6.88 -5.98
CA LEU A 233 4.11 5.54 -6.51
C LEU A 233 4.95 5.59 -7.80
N PHE A 234 4.64 6.48 -8.74
CA PHE A 234 5.45 6.65 -9.95
C PHE A 234 6.86 7.15 -9.62
N ILE A 235 6.97 8.13 -8.71
CA ILE A 235 8.27 8.65 -8.24
C ILE A 235 9.06 7.51 -7.60
N LEU A 236 8.49 6.81 -6.62
CA LEU A 236 9.16 5.73 -5.91
C LEU A 236 9.60 4.62 -6.85
N SER A 237 8.72 4.16 -7.74
CA SER A 237 9.04 3.13 -8.72
C SER A 237 10.21 3.54 -9.62
N SER A 238 10.20 4.78 -10.13
CA SER A 238 11.31 5.26 -10.96
C SER A 238 12.64 5.40 -10.20
N LEU A 239 12.61 5.81 -8.93
CA LEU A 239 13.81 5.93 -8.09
C LEU A 239 14.40 4.56 -7.75
N LEU A 240 13.55 3.59 -7.36
CA LEU A 240 13.98 2.23 -7.03
C LEU A 240 14.54 1.48 -8.26
N ASN A 241 14.08 1.82 -9.46
CA ASN A 241 14.65 1.29 -10.71
C ASN A 241 16.04 1.84 -11.02
N GLU A 242 16.36 3.06 -10.56
CA GLU A 242 17.71 3.62 -10.70
C GLU A 242 18.67 3.03 -9.66
N LYS A 243 18.22 2.91 -8.40
CA LYS A 243 19.03 2.32 -7.33
C LYS A 243 18.20 1.81 -6.15
N SER A 244 18.80 0.89 -5.41
CA SER A 244 18.27 0.45 -4.11
C SER A 244 18.16 1.61 -3.12
N MET A 245 17.15 1.55 -2.27
CA MET A 245 16.85 2.56 -1.24
C MET A 245 16.59 1.87 0.10
N THR A 246 16.98 2.52 1.20
CA THR A 246 16.63 2.04 2.55
C THR A 246 15.16 2.24 2.85
N LYS A 247 14.66 1.60 3.91
CA LYS A 247 13.31 1.79 4.42
C LYS A 247 12.99 3.27 4.66
N GLU A 248 13.88 3.99 5.35
CA GLU A 248 13.71 5.40 5.71
C GLU A 248 13.65 6.28 4.46
N GLN A 249 14.45 5.96 3.44
CA GLN A 249 14.43 6.65 2.16
C GLN A 249 13.12 6.41 1.40
N VAL A 250 12.58 5.19 1.43
CA VAL A 250 11.26 4.88 0.87
C VAL A 250 10.15 5.62 1.63
N GLU A 251 10.23 5.68 2.96
CA GLU A 251 9.27 6.43 3.79
C GLU A 251 9.29 7.93 3.46
N ILE A 252 10.46 8.54 3.22
CA ILE A 252 10.54 9.94 2.75
C ILE A 252 9.70 10.16 1.48
N ILE A 253 9.73 9.21 0.53
CA ILE A 253 8.97 9.32 -0.73
C ILE A 253 7.48 9.07 -0.53
N LEU A 254 7.08 8.20 0.40
CA LEU A 254 5.67 7.82 0.58
C LEU A 254 4.91 8.71 1.57
N THR A 255 5.58 9.25 2.58
CA THR A 255 4.91 9.99 3.67
C THR A 255 5.53 11.36 3.93
N GLY A 256 6.78 11.60 3.49
CA GLY A 256 7.46 12.88 3.66
C GLY A 256 6.80 14.02 2.88
N SER A 257 7.01 15.25 3.35
CA SER A 257 6.60 16.46 2.64
C SER A 257 7.34 16.62 1.32
N LEU A 258 6.76 17.40 0.40
CA LEU A 258 7.36 17.63 -0.90
C LEU A 258 8.74 18.34 -0.79
N ASP A 259 8.97 19.15 0.24
CA ASP A 259 10.29 19.74 0.53
C ASP A 259 11.32 18.71 0.97
N GLU A 260 10.92 17.72 1.75
CA GLU A 260 11.78 16.60 2.16
C GLU A 260 12.14 15.73 0.97
N MET A 261 11.16 15.40 0.13
CA MET A 261 11.38 14.68 -1.12
C MET A 261 12.34 15.43 -2.04
N ASP A 262 12.19 16.75 -2.17
CA ASP A 262 13.05 17.58 -3.01
C ASP A 262 14.50 17.60 -2.52
N LYS A 263 14.70 17.69 -1.20
CA LYS A 263 16.04 17.66 -0.59
C LYS A 263 16.67 16.29 -0.78
N PHE A 264 15.92 15.23 -0.50
CA PHE A 264 16.37 13.86 -0.64
C PHE A 264 16.74 13.55 -2.08
N ILE A 265 15.82 13.70 -3.04
CA ILE A 265 16.07 13.39 -4.46
C ILE A 265 17.18 14.28 -5.03
N GLY A 266 17.22 15.57 -4.69
CA GLY A 266 18.27 16.47 -5.16
C GLY A 266 19.67 16.07 -4.69
N ALA A 267 19.81 15.62 -3.44
CA ALA A 267 21.10 15.20 -2.88
C ALA A 267 21.48 13.77 -3.31
N GLU A 268 20.53 12.84 -3.22
CA GLU A 268 20.76 11.42 -3.38
C GLU A 268 20.86 11.03 -4.86
N PHE A 269 20.14 11.71 -5.76
CA PHE A 269 20.12 11.42 -7.20
C PHE A 269 20.75 12.54 -8.05
N GLU A 270 21.45 13.48 -7.41
CA GLU A 270 22.17 14.59 -8.06
C GLU A 270 21.32 15.43 -9.03
N VAL A 271 20.01 15.57 -8.75
CA VAL A 271 19.07 16.25 -9.64
C VAL A 271 19.20 17.77 -9.55
N VAL A 272 19.54 18.40 -10.67
CA VAL A 272 19.65 19.87 -10.77
C VAL A 272 18.28 20.49 -11.05
N LYS A 273 17.86 21.43 -10.18
CA LYS A 273 16.53 22.08 -10.19
C LYS A 273 16.35 23.19 -11.26
N VAL A 274 16.85 22.99 -12.48
CA VAL A 274 17.00 24.10 -13.45
C VAL A 274 15.66 24.66 -13.95
N GLU A 275 14.69 23.78 -14.26
CA GLU A 275 13.46 24.20 -14.95
C GLU A 275 12.29 24.48 -13.99
N TYR A 276 12.16 23.70 -12.91
CA TYR A 276 10.95 23.68 -12.08
C TYR A 276 11.16 24.08 -10.62
N GLU A 277 12.38 24.44 -10.22
CA GLU A 277 12.76 24.68 -8.81
C GLU A 277 12.44 23.50 -7.85
N SER A 278 12.11 22.33 -8.40
CA SER A 278 11.80 21.08 -7.71
C SER A 278 12.64 19.95 -8.28
N ALA A 279 13.38 19.26 -7.41
CA ALA A 279 14.13 18.06 -7.79
C ALA A 279 13.19 16.90 -8.08
N THR A 280 12.14 16.76 -7.26
CA THR A 280 11.14 15.71 -7.43
C THR A 280 10.39 15.84 -8.76
N LEU A 281 9.95 17.06 -9.14
CA LEU A 281 9.26 17.29 -10.41
C LEU A 281 10.19 17.10 -11.60
N SER A 282 11.43 17.62 -11.50
CA SER A 282 12.44 17.42 -12.54
C SER A 282 12.71 15.94 -12.77
N TRP A 283 12.82 15.15 -11.70
CA TRP A 283 12.96 13.70 -11.80
C TRP A 283 11.76 13.04 -12.46
N LEU A 284 10.55 13.38 -12.00
CA LEU A 284 9.31 12.80 -12.52
C LEU A 284 9.17 13.02 -14.03
N VAL A 285 9.32 14.26 -14.50
CA VAL A 285 9.17 14.62 -15.92
C VAL A 285 10.23 13.98 -16.83
N VAL A 286 11.44 13.76 -16.32
CA VAL A 286 12.54 13.17 -17.10
C VAL A 286 12.44 11.66 -17.18
N ASN A 287 12.02 11.00 -16.09
CA ASN A 287 12.11 9.55 -15.95
C ASN A 287 10.78 8.81 -16.12
N THR A 288 9.68 9.53 -16.33
CA THR A 288 8.35 8.92 -16.49
C THR A 288 7.60 9.53 -17.68
N ASN A 289 6.37 9.05 -17.94
CA ASN A 289 5.49 9.61 -18.97
C ASN A 289 4.73 10.87 -18.50
N TRP A 290 4.93 11.31 -17.27
CA TRP A 290 4.42 12.61 -16.82
C TRP A 290 5.18 13.75 -17.51
N LYS A 291 4.48 14.85 -17.78
CA LYS A 291 5.04 16.07 -18.36
C LYS A 291 4.38 17.28 -17.71
N MET A 292 5.08 18.41 -17.74
CA MET A 292 4.42 19.70 -17.54
C MET A 292 3.82 20.15 -18.87
N ASP A 293 2.51 20.36 -18.91
CA ASP A 293 1.83 20.96 -20.05
C ASP A 293 1.62 22.46 -19.80
N ALA A 294 2.03 23.29 -20.76
CA ALA A 294 1.94 24.75 -20.70
C ALA A 294 0.63 25.29 -21.32
N SER A 295 -0.36 24.44 -21.58
CA SER A 295 -1.58 24.86 -22.28
C SER A 295 -2.42 25.84 -21.44
N LYS A 296 -2.56 27.06 -21.96
CA LYS A 296 -3.45 28.09 -21.38
C LYS A 296 -4.93 27.75 -21.48
N ALA A 297 -5.30 26.70 -22.21
CA ALA A 297 -6.69 26.32 -22.45
C ALA A 297 -7.38 25.74 -21.20
N HIS A 298 -6.61 25.22 -20.26
CA HIS A 298 -7.12 24.44 -19.11
C HIS A 298 -6.66 24.98 -17.74
N GLY A 299 -6.18 26.22 -17.71
CA GLY A 299 -5.88 26.91 -16.46
C GLY A 299 -4.43 27.37 -16.32
N GLY A 300 -3.45 26.80 -17.03
CA GLY A 300 -2.03 27.20 -16.91
C GLY A 300 -1.08 26.00 -17.01
N TYR A 301 0.12 26.14 -16.44
CA TYR A 301 1.06 25.02 -16.30
C TYR A 301 0.46 23.97 -15.38
N HIS A 302 0.25 22.76 -15.87
CA HIS A 302 -0.23 21.64 -15.06
C HIS A 302 0.57 20.39 -15.34
N LEU A 303 0.57 19.48 -14.36
CA LEU A 303 1.09 18.15 -14.55
C LEU A 303 0.09 17.34 -15.39
N ASP A 304 0.60 16.65 -16.41
CA ASP A 304 -0.20 15.94 -17.39
C ASP A 304 0.48 14.61 -17.73
N TRP A 305 -0.30 13.57 -17.99
CA TRP A 305 0.21 12.32 -18.52
C TRP A 305 0.33 12.39 -20.05
N ARG A 306 1.36 11.77 -20.63
CA ARG A 306 1.44 11.63 -22.09
C ARG A 306 0.40 10.63 -22.61
N GLY A 307 -0.84 11.08 -22.78
CA GLY A 307 -1.96 10.25 -23.25
C GLY A 307 -3.30 10.95 -23.08
N ASN A 308 -4.38 10.15 -22.99
CA ASN A 308 -5.69 10.58 -22.52
C ASN A 308 -6.00 9.68 -21.30
N GLY A 309 -5.73 10.15 -20.09
CA GLY A 309 -5.66 9.25 -18.93
C GLY A 309 -4.29 8.55 -18.83
N ILE A 310 -3.94 8.10 -17.62
CA ILE A 310 -2.79 7.21 -17.42
C ILE A 310 -3.04 5.91 -18.19
N SER A 311 -2.07 5.49 -19.00
CA SER A 311 -2.15 4.25 -19.78
C SER A 311 -2.46 3.05 -18.86
N LEU A 312 -3.49 2.27 -19.19
CA LEU A 312 -3.85 1.07 -18.43
C LEU A 312 -2.69 0.06 -18.38
N THR A 313 -1.87 0.00 -19.43
CA THR A 313 -0.67 -0.84 -19.44
C THR A 313 0.39 -0.32 -18.47
N ASP A 314 0.57 0.99 -18.39
CA ASP A 314 1.55 1.57 -17.46
C ASP A 314 1.07 1.45 -16.01
N LEU A 315 -0.23 1.59 -15.75
CA LEU A 315 -0.84 1.27 -14.46
C LEU A 315 -0.65 -0.22 -14.12
N ASP A 316 -0.89 -1.12 -15.07
CA ASP A 316 -0.68 -2.56 -14.89
C ASP A 316 0.77 -2.92 -14.57
N ASN A 317 1.72 -2.31 -15.29
CA ASN A 317 3.13 -2.51 -15.04
C ASN A 317 3.55 -1.93 -13.69
N LEU A 318 3.01 -0.75 -13.33
CA LEU A 318 3.32 -0.11 -12.05
C LEU A 318 3.05 -1.06 -10.89
N TYR A 319 1.87 -1.69 -10.79
CA TYR A 319 1.59 -2.57 -9.65
C TYR A 319 2.14 -4.00 -9.80
N LYS A 320 2.23 -4.57 -11.02
CA LYS A 320 2.74 -5.94 -11.21
C LYS A 320 4.26 -6.03 -11.10
N GLU A 321 4.95 -4.98 -11.54
CA GLU A 321 6.41 -4.92 -11.63
C GLU A 321 6.99 -3.85 -10.68
N PHE A 322 6.26 -3.49 -9.63
CA PHE A 322 6.71 -2.47 -8.68
C PHE A 322 8.08 -2.89 -8.09
N PRO A 323 9.13 -2.06 -8.16
CA PRO A 323 10.44 -2.48 -7.67
C PRO A 323 10.43 -2.73 -6.16
N GLY A 324 11.12 -3.77 -5.71
CA GLY A 324 11.42 -3.99 -4.30
C GLY A 324 12.57 -3.09 -3.84
N ARG A 325 12.85 -3.13 -2.54
CA ARG A 325 14.07 -2.56 -1.96
C ARG A 325 14.92 -3.60 -1.24
N GLU A 326 16.18 -3.27 -0.96
CA GLU A 326 17.01 -4.16 -0.14
C GLU A 326 16.57 -4.16 1.33
N LEU A 327 16.81 -5.28 2.01
CA LEU A 327 16.65 -5.40 3.46
C LEU A 327 17.66 -4.50 4.16
N SER A 328 17.22 -3.74 5.17
CA SER A 328 18.16 -3.04 6.04
C SER A 328 18.82 -4.02 7.03
N GLU A 329 19.96 -3.63 7.62
CA GLU A 329 20.60 -4.42 8.68
C GLU A 329 19.66 -4.63 9.88
N ASP A 330 18.94 -3.59 10.30
CA ASP A 330 17.95 -3.67 11.39
C ASP A 330 16.82 -4.68 11.07
N GLU A 331 16.42 -4.78 9.80
CA GLU A 331 15.41 -5.76 9.37
C GLU A 331 15.96 -7.18 9.27
N LEU A 332 17.23 -7.35 8.91
CA LEU A 332 17.91 -8.64 8.99
C LEU A 332 18.03 -9.10 10.46
N GLU A 333 18.36 -8.20 11.38
CA GLU A 333 18.35 -8.49 12.81
C GLU A 333 16.95 -8.84 13.31
N GLU A 334 15.92 -8.12 12.86
CA GLU A 334 14.53 -8.40 13.21
C GLU A 334 14.08 -9.76 12.66
N ILE A 335 14.39 -10.11 11.42
CA ILE A 335 14.11 -11.43 10.83
C ILE A 335 14.79 -12.52 11.66
N ASN A 336 16.05 -12.34 12.05
CA ASN A 336 16.77 -13.30 12.87
C ASN A 336 16.11 -13.45 14.26
N ARG A 337 15.71 -12.33 14.89
CA ARG A 337 14.99 -12.33 16.17
C ARG A 337 13.66 -13.06 16.06
N ILE A 338 12.88 -12.79 15.02
CA ILE A 338 11.61 -13.48 14.77
C ILE A 338 11.86 -14.97 14.51
N GLY A 339 12.89 -15.30 13.73
CA GLY A 339 13.29 -16.69 13.48
C GLY A 339 13.60 -17.46 14.77
N ASP A 340 14.31 -16.83 15.71
CA ASP A 340 14.60 -17.41 17.03
C ASP A 340 13.33 -17.54 17.88
N GLN A 341 12.42 -16.58 17.82
CA GLN A 341 11.13 -16.65 18.52
C GLN A 341 10.22 -17.76 17.96
N VAL A 342 10.16 -17.91 16.63
CA VAL A 342 9.44 -19.01 15.97
C VAL A 342 10.01 -20.37 16.36
N LYS A 343 11.35 -20.51 16.43
CA LYS A 343 12.01 -21.73 16.94
C LYS A 343 11.64 -22.03 18.39
N MET A 344 11.64 -21.01 19.26
CA MET A 344 11.25 -21.17 20.67
C MET A 344 9.79 -21.58 20.85
N LEU A 345 8.88 -21.00 20.06
CA LEU A 345 7.47 -21.38 20.05
C LEU A 345 7.28 -22.81 19.57
N GLN A 346 8.04 -23.24 18.55
CA GLN A 346 8.03 -24.63 18.08
C GLN A 346 8.46 -25.61 19.17
N GLN A 347 9.56 -25.33 19.86
CA GLN A 347 10.03 -26.20 20.93
C GLN A 347 8.99 -26.28 22.06
N THR A 348 8.39 -25.14 22.41
CA THR A 348 7.31 -25.09 23.40
C THR A 348 6.11 -25.95 22.97
N LEU A 349 5.68 -25.85 21.71
CA LEU A 349 4.61 -26.68 21.13
C LEU A 349 4.95 -28.16 21.15
N LYS A 350 6.21 -28.51 20.83
CA LYS A 350 6.69 -29.90 20.84
C LYS A 350 6.64 -30.49 22.26
N TYR A 351 7.20 -29.79 23.24
CA TYR A 351 7.13 -30.20 24.65
C TYR A 351 5.69 -30.35 25.13
N TRP A 352 4.83 -29.40 24.78
CA TRP A 352 3.43 -29.41 25.17
C TRP A 352 2.66 -30.60 24.57
N THR A 353 2.84 -30.85 23.27
CA THR A 353 2.22 -31.99 22.58
C THR A 353 2.64 -33.32 23.21
N GLN A 354 3.92 -33.43 23.54
CA GLN A 354 4.46 -34.62 24.20
C GLN A 354 3.85 -34.81 25.59
N LEU A 355 3.69 -33.76 26.37
CA LEU A 355 3.04 -33.80 27.68
C LEU A 355 1.58 -34.26 27.57
N CYS A 356 0.81 -33.69 26.64
CA CYS A 356 -0.57 -34.12 26.41
C CYS A 356 -0.66 -35.59 25.96
N ALA A 357 0.28 -36.06 25.15
CA ALA A 357 0.34 -37.46 24.72
C ALA A 357 0.64 -38.39 25.90
N ASP A 358 1.59 -38.02 26.76
CA ASP A 358 1.94 -38.76 27.97
C ASP A 358 0.78 -38.82 28.96
N GLU A 359 0.05 -37.71 29.16
CA GLU A 359 -1.15 -37.68 30.00
C GLU A 359 -2.26 -38.60 29.46
N GLN A 360 -2.56 -38.55 28.17
CA GLN A 360 -3.55 -39.46 27.59
C GLN A 360 -3.15 -40.92 27.73
N LEU A 361 -1.85 -41.22 27.57
CA LEU A 361 -1.32 -42.57 27.71
C LEU A 361 -1.37 -43.03 29.17
N ALA A 362 -1.11 -42.14 30.13
CA ALA A 362 -1.27 -42.39 31.56
C ALA A 362 -2.74 -42.63 31.94
N MET A 363 -3.67 -41.81 31.45
CA MET A 363 -5.11 -42.02 31.63
C MET A 363 -5.55 -43.37 31.06
N ALA A 364 -5.12 -43.70 29.84
CA ALA A 364 -5.45 -44.97 29.19
C ALA A 364 -4.85 -46.20 29.90
N ARG A 365 -3.71 -46.05 30.59
CA ARG A 365 -3.12 -47.11 31.42
C ARG A 365 -3.81 -47.28 32.79
N ASN A 366 -4.49 -46.26 33.27
CA ASN A 366 -5.20 -46.26 34.56
C ASN A 366 -6.66 -46.74 34.46
N ILE A 367 -7.16 -47.01 33.25
CA ILE A 367 -8.44 -47.67 32.94
C ILE A 367 -8.16 -49.15 32.69
#